data_AF-C7C1J0-F1
#
_entry.id   AF-C7C1J0-F1
#
_cell.length_a   1.000
_cell.length_b   1.000
_cell.length_c   1.000
_cell.angle_alpha   90.00
_cell.angle_beta   90.00
_cell.angle_gamma   90.00
#
_symmetry.space_group_name_H-M   'P 1'
#
loop_
_entity.id
_entity.type
_entity.pdbx_description
1 polymer ?
#
loop_
_entity_poly.entity_id
_entity_poly.type
_entity_poly.pdbx_seq_one_letter_code
_entity_poly.pdbx_strand_id
1 'polypeptide(L)' 'ADPVRYFIIRNSCPNQRDSTIRVEENGVSSESRFSVQMFMFAGNYDLVFLHCEVSLCEFLKEQCQPS' A
#
# COMPACT_ATOMS: atom_id res chain seq x y z
N ALA A 1 -18.84 5.09 -4.23
CA ALA A 1 -17.55 4.38 -4.09
C ALA A 1 -17.01 4.14 -5.47
N ASP A 2 -15.75 4.51 -5.75
CA ASP A 2 -15.18 4.29 -7.07
C ASP A 2 -15.01 2.79 -7.35
N PRO A 3 -15.47 2.31 -8.53
CA PRO A 3 -15.47 0.88 -8.87
C PRO A 3 -14.08 0.37 -9.29
N VAL A 4 -13.18 1.25 -9.75
CA VAL A 4 -11.84 0.88 -10.22
C VAL A 4 -10.81 1.19 -9.15
N ARG A 5 -10.03 0.17 -8.76
CA ARG A 5 -8.96 0.30 -7.76
C ARG A 5 -7.78 -0.57 -8.16
N TYR A 6 -6.58 0.00 -8.08
CA TYR A 6 -5.34 -0.74 -8.13
C TYR A 6 -4.77 -0.82 -6.72
N PHE A 7 -4.65 -2.04 -6.18
CA PHE A 7 -4.12 -2.23 -4.84
C PHE A 7 -2.60 -2.31 -4.89
N ILE A 8 -1.94 -1.29 -4.33
CA ILE A 8 -0.49 -1.28 -4.12
C ILE A 8 -0.14 -2.17 -2.92
N ILE A 9 -0.86 -1.98 -1.81
CA ILE A 9 -0.79 -2.79 -0.59
C ILE A 9 -2.19 -3.35 -0.34
N ARG A 10 -2.29 -4.66 -0.05
CA ARG A 10 -3.54 -5.34 0.28
C ARG A 10 -3.31 -6.26 1.46
N ASN A 11 -4.15 -6.15 2.49
CA ASN A 11 -4.01 -6.90 3.74
C ASN A 11 -2.60 -6.74 4.35
N SER A 12 -2.11 -5.50 4.42
CA SER A 12 -0.77 -5.14 4.94
C SER A 12 0.43 -5.63 4.14
N CYS A 13 0.25 -6.39 3.06
CA CYS A 13 1.34 -6.91 2.22
C CYS A 13 1.35 -6.25 0.82
N PRO A 14 2.52 -6.07 0.20
CA PRO A 14 2.62 -5.49 -1.14
C PRO A 14 2.04 -6.43 -2.20
N ASN A 15 1.52 -5.85 -3.29
CA ASN A 15 1.04 -6.63 -4.43
C ASN A 15 2.23 -7.27 -5.19
N GLN A 16 2.41 -8.57 -5.00
CA GLN A 16 3.53 -9.33 -5.59
C GLN A 16 3.50 -9.46 -7.12
N ARG A 17 2.41 -9.06 -7.79
CA ARG A 17 2.33 -9.08 -9.27
C ARG A 17 3.07 -7.91 -9.91
N ASP A 18 3.43 -6.90 -9.15
CA ASP A 18 4.13 -5.71 -9.62
C ASP A 18 5.48 -5.62 -8.92
N SER A 19 6.54 -5.95 -9.67
CA SER A 19 7.91 -5.97 -9.17
C SER A 19 8.49 -4.59 -8.87
N THR A 20 7.79 -3.51 -9.23
CA THR A 20 8.23 -2.14 -8.95
C THR A 20 7.84 -1.67 -7.56
N ILE A 21 6.91 -2.38 -6.90
CA ILE A 21 6.48 -2.08 -5.54
C ILE A 21 7.54 -2.56 -4.56
N ARG A 22 8.02 -1.65 -3.72
CA ARG A 22 8.91 -1.96 -2.59
C ARG A 22 8.33 -1.35 -1.33
N VAL A 23 8.41 -2.08 -0.22
CA VAL A 23 8.02 -1.59 1.10
C VAL A 23 9.31 -1.46 1.90
N GLU A 24 9.73 -0.24 2.17
CA GLU A 24 10.90 0.02 3.00
C GLU A 24 10.56 -0.12 4.49
N GLU A 25 9.35 0.28 4.89
CA GLU A 25 8.91 0.22 6.28
C GLU A 25 7.39 0.09 6.42
N ASN A 26 6.94 -0.90 7.18
CA ASN A 26 5.53 -1.05 7.58
C ASN A 26 5.43 -1.75 8.95
N GLY A 27 4.81 -1.08 9.93
CA GLY A 27 4.60 -1.64 11.27
C GLY A 27 5.85 -1.68 12.16
N VAL A 28 6.86 -0.84 11.90
CA VAL A 28 8.11 -0.75 12.67
C VAL A 28 8.17 0.49 13.54
N SER A 29 7.67 1.62 13.03
CA SER A 29 7.62 2.90 13.74
C SER A 29 6.29 3.63 13.46
N SER A 30 6.24 4.92 13.81
CA SER A 30 5.14 5.82 13.42
C SER A 30 5.15 6.21 11.95
N GLU A 31 6.17 5.79 11.19
CA GLU A 31 6.28 6.03 9.75
C GLU A 31 6.08 4.73 8.97
N SER A 32 5.40 4.84 7.81
CA SER A 32 5.35 3.78 6.82
C SER A 32 5.77 4.33 5.47
N ARG A 33 6.69 3.62 4.81
CA ARG A 33 7.33 4.05 3.57
C ARG A 33 7.28 2.91 2.56
N PHE A 34 6.75 3.22 1.39
CA PHE A 34 6.73 2.34 0.23
C PHE A 34 7.05 3.15 -1.04
N SER A 35 7.55 2.47 -2.06
CA SER A 35 7.82 3.02 -3.38
C SER A 35 7.17 2.16 -4.46
N VAL A 36 6.77 2.80 -5.57
CA VAL A 36 6.15 2.15 -6.73
C VAL A 36 6.46 2.98 -7.98
N GLN A 37 6.57 2.34 -9.14
CA GLN A 37 6.72 3.07 -10.39
C GLN A 37 5.41 3.76 -10.78
N MET A 38 5.49 5.00 -11.30
CA MET A 38 4.32 5.76 -11.73
C MET A 38 3.53 5.01 -12.81
N PHE A 39 2.19 5.03 -12.72
CA PHE A 39 1.27 4.38 -13.65
C PHE A 39 0.06 5.26 -13.96
N MET A 40 -0.72 4.87 -14.96
CA MET A 40 -2.01 5.48 -15.30
C MET A 40 -3.03 4.37 -15.58
N PHE A 41 -4.31 4.63 -15.28
CA PHE A 41 -5.37 3.67 -15.57
C PHE A 41 -5.67 3.61 -17.06
N ALA A 42 -5.87 2.40 -17.60
CA ALA A 42 -6.33 2.23 -18.97
C ALA A 42 -7.77 2.73 -19.14
N GLY A 43 -8.04 3.44 -20.23
CA GLY A 43 -9.35 4.03 -20.51
C GLY A 43 -9.29 5.56 -20.52
N ASN A 44 -10.43 6.21 -20.27
CA ASN A 44 -10.56 7.66 -20.28
C ASN A 44 -10.31 8.24 -18.88
N TYR A 45 -9.07 8.12 -18.39
CA TYR A 45 -8.65 8.61 -17.07
C TYR A 45 -7.42 9.50 -17.19
N ASP A 46 -7.55 10.76 -16.77
CA ASP A 46 -6.45 11.74 -16.86
C ASP A 46 -5.72 11.97 -15.53
N LEU A 47 -6.32 11.53 -14.41
CA LEU A 47 -5.82 11.77 -13.05
C LEU A 47 -5.73 10.46 -12.25
N VAL A 48 -4.76 10.40 -11.35
CA VAL A 48 -4.56 9.29 -10.40
C VAL A 48 -4.57 9.85 -8.99
N PHE A 49 -5.38 9.25 -8.11
CA PHE A 49 -5.47 9.60 -6.70
C PHE A 49 -5.03 8.41 -5.83
N LEU A 50 -4.38 8.70 -4.71
CA LEU A 50 -3.96 7.69 -3.74
C LEU A 50 -4.87 7.73 -2.52
N HIS A 51 -5.34 6.55 -2.13
CA HIS A 51 -6.11 6.34 -0.91
C HIS A 51 -5.48 5.18 -0.14
N CYS A 52 -5.31 5.37 1.17
CA CYS A 52 -4.75 4.36 2.06
C CYS A 52 -5.74 4.10 3.20
N GLU A 53 -5.78 2.84 3.66
CA GLU A 53 -6.37 2.47 4.93
C GLU A 53 -5.23 2.13 5.89
N VAL A 54 -5.32 2.60 7.12
CA VAL A 54 -4.28 2.44 8.14
C VAL A 54 -4.86 1.79 9.38
N SER A 55 -4.06 0.97 10.06
CA SER A 55 -4.42 0.35 11.33
C SER A 55 -3.29 0.57 12.33
N LEU A 56 -3.65 0.97 13.55
CA LEU A 56 -2.69 1.09 14.65
C LEU A 56 -2.47 -0.29 15.27
N CYS A 57 -1.21 -0.65 15.51
CA CYS A 57 -0.82 -1.92 16.10
C CYS A 57 -0.13 -1.72 17.45
N GLU A 58 -0.51 -2.49 18.46
CA GLU A 58 0.11 -2.43 19.78
C GLU A 58 1.35 -3.34 19.83
N PHE A 59 2.54 -2.76 19.66
CA PHE A 59 3.83 -3.48 19.59
C PHE A 59 4.17 -4.34 20.82
N LEU A 60 3.52 -4.10 21.96
CA LEU A 60 3.70 -4.92 23.18
C LEU A 60 2.84 -6.19 23.18
N LYS A 61 1.79 -6.25 22.37
CA LYS A 61 0.80 -7.34 22.36
C LYS A 61 0.69 -8.07 21.03
N GLU A 62 1.09 -7.42 19.94
CA GLU A 62 0.85 -7.87 18.58
C GLU A 62 2.14 -7.92 17.77
N GLN A 63 2.17 -8.81 16.78
CA GLN A 63 3.21 -8.81 15.76
C GLN A 63 2.84 -7.77 14.68
N CYS A 64 3.43 -6.58 14.78
CA CYS A 64 3.05 -5.44 13.92
C CYS A 64 3.65 -5.48 12.51
N GLN A 65 4.78 -6.17 12.34
CA GLN A 65 5.35 -6.37 11.01
C GLN A 65 4.60 -7.50 10.29
N PRO A 66 3.94 -7.21 9.15
CA PRO A 66 3.24 -8.21 8.36
C PRO A 66 4.23 -9.18 7.67
N SER A 67 3.80 -10.44 7.51
CA SER A 67 4.56 -11.54 6.90
C SER A 67 4.36 -11.68 5.40
#